data_AF-A0A246IUU6-F1
#
_entry.id   AF-A0A246IUU6-F1
#
_cell.length_a   1.000
_cell.length_b   1.000
_cell.length_c   1.000
_cell.angle_alpha   90.00
_cell.angle_beta   90.00
_cell.angle_gamma   90.00
#
_symmetry.space_group_name_H-M   'P 1'
#
loop_
_entity.id
_entity.type
_entity.pdbx_description
1 polymer ?
#
loop_
_entity_poly.entity_id
_entity_poly.type
_entity_poly.pdbx_seq_one_letter_code
_entity_poly.pdbx_strand_id
1 'polypeptide(L)'
;MEPGDYYMLGSLRMREAKLESAAQCFEHDIALASKTGTYYFLGSSAIRLADLMLRLNNPSRAKEVMALVDDETGEYIDGAGFRTKAVLLREAEEQLIHRPSAE
;
A
#
# COMPACT_ATOMS: atom_id res chain seq x y z
N MET A 1 9.57 17.83 -4.64
CA MET A 1 9.67 16.40 -4.34
C MET A 1 9.22 15.64 -5.57
N GLU A 2 10.05 14.71 -6.01
CA GLU A 2 9.74 13.73 -7.05
C GLU A 2 9.00 12.53 -6.43
N PRO A 3 8.34 11.66 -7.21
CA PRO A 3 7.65 10.48 -6.67
C PRO A 3 8.53 9.67 -5.69
N GLY A 4 9.76 9.34 -6.09
CA GLY A 4 10.69 8.56 -5.25
C GLY A 4 11.01 9.17 -3.88
N ASP A 5 10.94 10.50 -3.72
CA ASP A 5 11.13 11.17 -2.43
C ASP A 5 10.03 10.77 -1.44
N TYR A 6 8.78 10.72 -1.92
CA TYR A 6 7.64 10.33 -1.12
C TYR A 6 7.68 8.85 -0.74
N TYR A 7 8.13 7.97 -1.65
CA TYR A 7 8.36 6.56 -1.33
C TYR A 7 9.38 6.37 -0.19
N MET A 8 10.52 7.07 -0.27
CA MET A 8 11.57 7.01 0.75
C MET A 8 11.08 7.55 2.10
N LEU A 9 10.40 8.68 2.10
CA LEU A 9 9.82 9.28 3.31
C LEU A 9 8.76 8.37 3.93
N GLY A 10 7.84 7.83 3.14
CA GLY A 10 6.83 6.88 3.61
C GLY A 10 7.46 5.64 4.26
N SER A 11 8.51 5.10 3.63
CA SER A 11 9.25 3.95 4.17
C SER A 11 9.98 4.27 5.48
N LEU A 12 10.46 5.50 5.67
CA LEU A 12 10.99 5.97 6.96
C LEU A 12 9.87 6.06 8.01
N ARG A 13 8.73 6.66 7.67
CA ARG A 13 7.57 6.79 8.58
C ARG A 13 7.02 5.44 9.04
N MET A 14 7.01 4.43 8.17
CA MET A 14 6.66 3.06 8.57
C MET A 14 7.60 2.51 9.63
N ARG A 15 8.92 2.71 9.47
CA ARG A 15 9.94 2.27 10.46
C ARG A 15 9.82 3.01 11.78
N GLU A 16 9.35 4.25 11.76
CA GLU A 16 9.03 5.04 12.95
C GLU A 16 7.65 4.70 13.56
N ALA A 17 6.94 3.69 13.03
CA ALA A 17 5.57 3.32 13.42
C ALA A 17 4.52 4.45 13.26
N LYS A 18 4.79 5.45 12.41
CA LYS A 18 3.86 6.54 12.08
C LYS A 18 3.02 6.17 10.87
N LEU A 19 2.03 5.30 11.06
CA LEU A 19 1.34 4.58 9.98
C LEU A 19 0.50 5.50 9.09
N GLU A 20 -0.22 6.45 9.66
CA GLU A 20 -1.06 7.40 8.92
C GLU A 20 -0.19 8.35 8.10
N SER A 21 0.91 8.85 8.70
CA SER A 21 1.86 9.69 7.98
C SER A 21 2.55 8.94 6.85
N ALA A 22 2.87 7.65 7.06
CA ALA A 22 3.39 6.79 6.01
C ALA A 22 2.40 6.62 4.86
N ALA A 23 1.12 6.37 5.19
CA ALA A 23 0.05 6.22 4.20
C ALA A 23 -0.07 7.47 3.33
N GLN A 24 -0.11 8.66 3.95
CA GLN A 24 -0.14 9.94 3.22
C GLN A 24 1.03 10.10 2.25
N CYS A 25 2.24 9.67 2.63
CA CYS A 25 3.39 9.73 1.74
C CYS A 25 3.20 8.83 0.51
N PHE A 26 2.74 7.60 0.69
CA PHE A 26 2.51 6.70 -0.45
C PHE A 26 1.34 7.15 -1.32
N GLU A 27 0.29 7.74 -0.75
CA GLU A 27 -0.80 8.35 -1.52
C GLU A 27 -0.29 9.50 -2.40
N HIS A 28 0.61 10.34 -1.88
CA HIS A 28 1.24 11.41 -2.65
C HIS A 28 2.15 10.88 -3.77
N ASP A 29 2.94 9.84 -3.50
CA ASP A 29 3.75 9.17 -4.53
C ASP A 29 2.87 8.66 -5.67
N ILE A 30 1.83 7.88 -5.35
CA ILE A 30 0.89 7.30 -6.33
C ILE A 30 0.22 8.40 -7.17
N ALA A 31 -0.27 9.46 -6.53
CA ALA A 31 -0.92 10.57 -7.21
C ALA A 31 0.06 11.30 -8.16
N LEU A 32 1.30 11.52 -7.72
CA LEU A 32 2.31 12.21 -8.52
C LEU A 32 2.84 11.34 -9.66
N ALA A 33 3.11 10.06 -9.41
CA ALA A 33 3.46 9.05 -10.40
C ALA A 33 2.41 8.99 -11.52
N SER A 34 1.13 8.94 -11.15
CA SER A 34 0.01 8.90 -12.10
C SER A 34 -0.06 10.19 -12.94
N LYS A 35 0.18 11.35 -12.33
CA LYS A 35 0.18 12.65 -13.02
C LYS A 35 1.36 12.83 -13.99
N THR A 36 2.52 12.28 -13.63
CA THR A 36 3.79 12.49 -14.36
C THR A 36 4.12 11.35 -15.32
N GLY A 37 3.37 10.25 -15.30
CA GLY A 37 3.67 9.04 -16.08
C GLY A 37 4.93 8.30 -15.59
N THR A 38 5.37 8.56 -14.36
CA THR A 38 6.58 7.97 -13.77
C THR A 38 6.19 6.81 -12.86
N TYR A 39 6.35 5.57 -13.32
CA TYR A 39 5.79 4.39 -12.64
C TYR A 39 6.78 3.58 -11.80
N TYR A 40 8.05 4.00 -11.71
CA TYR A 40 9.13 3.21 -11.10
C TYR A 40 8.81 2.74 -9.66
N PHE A 41 8.21 3.60 -8.82
CA PHE A 41 7.82 3.25 -7.46
C PHE A 41 6.33 2.92 -7.29
N LEU A 42 5.50 3.08 -8.32
CA LEU A 42 4.04 3.02 -8.20
C LEU A 42 3.58 1.72 -7.55
N GLY A 43 4.02 0.57 -8.09
CA GLY A 43 3.63 -0.75 -7.56
C GLY A 43 4.11 -0.95 -6.12
N SER A 44 5.34 -0.53 -5.81
CA SER A 44 5.90 -0.64 -4.46
C SER A 44 5.14 0.23 -3.45
N SER A 45 4.79 1.45 -3.82
CA SER A 45 3.99 2.37 -3.00
C SER A 45 2.58 1.85 -2.79
N ALA A 46 1.94 1.31 -3.82
CA ALA A 46 0.61 0.74 -3.73
C ALA A 46 0.57 -0.49 -2.81
N ILE A 47 1.56 -1.39 -2.90
CA ILE A 47 1.66 -2.55 -1.98
C ILE A 47 1.83 -2.09 -0.52
N ARG A 48 2.72 -1.12 -0.26
CA ARG A 48 2.93 -0.59 1.10
C ARG A 48 1.70 0.15 1.63
N LEU A 49 1.04 0.92 0.78
CA LEU A 49 -0.19 1.61 1.15
C LEU A 49 -1.30 0.61 1.46
N ALA A 50 -1.47 -0.45 0.68
CA ALA A 50 -2.45 -1.49 0.95
C ALA A 50 -2.20 -2.20 2.29
N ASP A 51 -0.96 -2.57 2.60
CA ASP A 51 -0.60 -3.12 3.92
C ASP A 51 -0.93 -2.15 5.07
N LEU A 52 -0.61 -0.86 4.89
CA LEU A 52 -0.96 0.17 5.88
C LEU A 52 -2.48 0.29 6.05
N MET A 53 -3.24 0.24 4.96
CA MET A 53 -4.71 0.30 5.03
C MET A 53 -5.28 -0.88 5.81
N LEU A 54 -4.74 -2.09 5.65
CA LEU A 54 -5.16 -3.25 6.45
C LEU A 54 -4.83 -3.07 7.94
N ARG A 55 -3.64 -2.56 8.25
CA ARG A 55 -3.23 -2.26 9.64
C ARG A 55 -4.06 -1.15 10.28
N LEU A 56 -4.56 -0.22 9.48
CA LEU A 56 -5.47 0.85 9.87
C LEU A 56 -6.95 0.45 9.79
N ASN A 57 -7.25 -0.85 9.65
CA ASN A 57 -8.61 -1.40 9.59
C ASN A 57 -9.48 -0.79 8.47
N ASN A 58 -8.87 -0.55 7.31
CA ASN A 58 -9.50 -0.06 6.09
C ASN A 58 -9.30 -1.04 4.91
N PRO A 59 -9.87 -2.25 4.98
CA PRO A 59 -9.64 -3.28 3.95
C PRO A 59 -10.26 -2.93 2.59
N SER A 60 -11.35 -2.15 2.54
CA SER A 60 -11.92 -1.67 1.27
C SER A 60 -10.91 -0.83 0.50
N ARG A 61 -10.26 0.12 1.18
CA ARG A 61 -9.24 0.97 0.57
C ARG A 61 -8.01 0.17 0.17
N ALA A 62 -7.63 -0.85 0.94
CA ALA A 62 -6.56 -1.76 0.55
C ALA A 62 -6.85 -2.44 -0.80
N LYS A 63 -8.09 -2.93 -1.02
CA LYS A 63 -8.49 -3.51 -2.32
C LYS A 63 -8.44 -2.51 -3.47
N GLU A 64 -8.92 -1.28 -3.25
CA GLU A 64 -8.87 -0.23 -4.27
C GLU A 64 -7.43 0.08 -4.70
N VAL A 65 -6.52 0.22 -3.75
CA VAL A 65 -5.11 0.54 -4.03
C VAL A 65 -4.42 -0.63 -4.75
N MET A 66 -4.73 -1.87 -4.38
CA MET A 66 -4.17 -3.05 -5.05
C MET A 66 -4.62 -3.20 -6.51
N ALA A 67 -5.70 -2.56 -6.94
CA ALA A 67 -6.09 -2.53 -8.35
C ALA A 67 -5.11 -1.75 -9.23
N LEU A 68 -4.22 -0.95 -8.64
CA LEU A 68 -3.16 -0.19 -9.33
C LEU A 68 -1.88 -1.01 -9.55
N VAL A 69 -1.82 -2.23 -9.04
CA VAL A 69 -0.65 -3.11 -9.09
C VAL A 69 -0.94 -4.21 -10.10
N ASP A 70 -0.10 -4.38 -11.12
CA ASP A 70 -0.22 -5.51 -12.04
C ASP A 70 0.00 -6.83 -11.29
N ASP A 71 -0.61 -7.93 -11.75
CA ASP A 71 -0.51 -9.23 -11.06
C ASP A 71 0.93 -9.78 -11.02
N GLU A 72 1.79 -9.32 -11.93
CA GLU A 72 3.22 -9.65 -11.99
C GLU A 72 4.09 -8.72 -11.11
N THR A 73 3.52 -7.65 -10.55
CA THR A 73 4.25 -6.67 -9.76
C THR A 73 4.19 -7.00 -8.27
N GLY A 74 5.35 -7.21 -7.64
CA GLY A 74 5.46 -7.40 -6.20
C GLY A 74 5.63 -8.86 -5.78
N GLU A 75 6.53 -9.58 -6.45
CA GLU A 75 7.00 -10.87 -5.95
C GLU A 75 7.57 -10.71 -4.53
N TYR A 76 7.19 -11.66 -3.68
CA TYR A 76 7.71 -11.80 -2.33
C TYR A 76 9.22 -12.02 -2.39
N ILE A 77 9.99 -11.09 -1.84
CA ILE A 77 11.40 -11.36 -1.53
C ILE A 77 11.44 -11.88 -0.10
N ASP A 78 11.66 -13.19 0.03
CA ASP A 78 11.84 -13.83 1.34
C ASP A 78 12.97 -13.14 2.12
N GLY A 79 12.74 -12.87 3.41
CA GLY A 79 13.64 -12.11 4.28
C GLY A 79 13.56 -10.57 4.17
N ALA A 80 12.86 -9.98 3.19
CA ALA A 80 12.72 -8.53 3.06
C ALA A 80 11.49 -7.95 3.80
N GLY A 81 10.59 -8.81 4.29
CA GLY A 81 9.41 -8.40 5.06
C GLY A 81 8.28 -7.77 4.23
N PHE A 82 8.31 -7.92 2.90
CA PHE A 82 7.23 -7.44 2.03
C PHE A 82 6.11 -8.48 1.91
N ARG A 83 4.86 -8.01 1.85
CA ARG A 83 3.68 -8.85 1.60
C ARG A 83 3.28 -8.73 0.13
N THR A 84 2.90 -9.84 -0.49
CA THR A 84 2.47 -9.83 -1.90
C THR A 84 1.07 -9.27 -2.05
N LYS A 85 0.73 -8.83 -3.28
CA LYS A 85 -0.64 -8.47 -3.66
C LYS A 85 -1.64 -9.55 -3.28
N ALA A 86 -1.35 -10.81 -3.58
CA ALA A 86 -2.23 -11.95 -3.28
C ALA A 86 -2.48 -12.12 -1.78
N VAL A 87 -1.42 -12.01 -0.96
CA VAL A 87 -1.54 -12.10 0.51
C VAL A 87 -2.38 -10.95 1.07
N LEU A 88 -2.17 -9.74 0.57
CA LEU A 88 -2.89 -8.55 1.00
C LEU A 88 -4.37 -8.59 0.56
N LEU A 89 -4.67 -9.06 -0.66
CA LEU A 89 -6.04 -9.24 -1.13
C LEU A 89 -6.82 -10.24 -0.28
N ARG A 90 -6.20 -11.38 0.02
CA ARG A 90 -6.82 -12.40 0.88
C ARG A 90 -7.15 -11.85 2.27
N GLU A 91 -6.20 -11.16 2.90
CA GLU A 91 -6.45 -10.55 4.23
C GLU A 91 -7.53 -9.46 4.16
N ALA A 92 -7.53 -8.63 3.10
CA ALA A 92 -8.58 -7.63 2.92
C ALA A 92 -9.97 -8.28 2.83
N GLU A 93 -10.09 -9.41 2.14
CA GLU A 93 -11.33 -10.16 2.01
C GLU A 93 -11.76 -10.78 3.33
N GLU A 94 -10.84 -11.39 4.07
CA GLU A 94 -11.10 -11.93 5.41
C GLU A 94 -11.60 -10.84 6.37
N GLN A 95 -10.93 -9.68 6.41
CA GLN A 95 -11.35 -8.56 7.26
C GLN A 95 -12.73 -8.00 6.87
N LEU A 96 -13.08 -8.02 5.58
CA LEU A 96 -14.39 -7.58 5.11
C LEU A 96 -15.51 -8.57 5.47
N ILE A 97 -15.24 -9.87 5.37
CA ILE A 97 -16.21 -10.93 5.74
C ILE A 97 -16.48 -10.92 7.25
N HIS A 98 -15.45 -10.70 8.06
CA HIS A 98 -15.54 -10.76 9.51
C HIS A 98 -15.86 -9.40 10.16
N ARG A 99 -16.16 -8.36 9.37
CA ARG A 99 -16.56 -7.07 9.91
C ARG A 99 -18.00 -7.16 10.42
N PRO A 100 -18.25 -6.91 11.72
CA PRO A 100 -19.63 -6.79 12.18
C PRO A 100 -20.27 -5.62 11.41
N SER A 101 -21.44 -5.86 10.82
CA SER A 101 -22.27 -4.80 10.28
C SER A 101 -22.41 -3.73 11.38
N ALA A 102 -21.93 -2.52 11.10
CA ALA A 102 -22.18 -1.40 11.97
C ALA A 102 -23.69 -1.14 11.93
N GLU A 103 -24.40 -1.58 12.97
CA GLU A 103 -25.75 -1.14 13.32
C GLU A 103 -25.75 0.31 13.79
#